data_AF-A0A3G1SC12-F1
#
_entry.id   AF-A0A3G1SC12-F1
#
_cell.length_a   1.000
_cell.length_b   1.000
_cell.length_c   1.000
_cell.angle_alpha   90.00
_cell.angle_beta   90.00
_cell.angle_gamma   90.00
#
_symmetry.space_group_name_H-M   'P 1'
#
loop_
_entity.id
_entity.type
_entity.pdbx_description
1 polymer ?
#
loop_
_entity_poly.entity_id
_entity_poly.type
_entity_poly.pdbx_seq_one_letter_code
_entity_poly.pdbx_strand_id
1 'polypeptide(L)'
;FTVLTMSFVFVVESPVLFYVLFELSVIPLGYLLVVHGDYPERLLATSYLYLYTFLGSVPMFVAVLVLPICSVFELHGVGSYSPIISVFLLALLVKLPIFSLHMWLPKAHSQSPVLGSVLLAALALKLASYGLFRVLSSL
;
A
#
# COMPACT_ATOMS: atom_id res chain seq x y z
N PHE A 1 -6.12 16.68 -5.83
CA PHE A 1 -6.45 15.30 -6.25
C PHE A 1 -5.68 14.26 -5.44
N THR A 2 -4.34 14.28 -5.45
CA THR A 2 -3.48 13.35 -4.68
C THR A 2 -3.85 13.24 -3.20
N VAL A 3 -3.94 14.35 -2.47
CA VAL A 3 -4.31 14.35 -1.03
C VAL A 3 -5.70 13.76 -0.80
N LEU A 4 -6.63 14.06 -1.69
CA LEU A 4 -8.02 13.65 -1.56
C LEU A 4 -8.14 12.13 -1.69
N THR A 5 -7.51 11.52 -2.70
CA THR A 5 -7.50 10.06 -2.85
C THR A 5 -6.81 9.37 -1.66
N MET A 6 -5.71 9.93 -1.14
CA MET A 6 -5.05 9.41 0.07
C MET A 6 -5.98 9.46 1.30
N SER A 7 -6.70 10.57 1.47
CA SER A 7 -7.56 10.78 2.64
C SER A 7 -8.75 9.82 2.69
N PHE A 8 -9.33 9.49 1.54
CA PHE A 8 -10.48 8.59 1.45
C PHE A 8 -10.18 7.18 1.95
N VAL A 9 -8.93 6.71 1.84
CA VAL A 9 -8.54 5.38 2.33
C VAL A 9 -8.74 5.25 3.85
N PHE A 10 -8.56 6.33 4.61
CA PHE A 10 -8.72 6.29 6.07
C PHE A 10 -10.19 6.17 6.51
N VAL A 11 -11.13 6.62 5.67
CA VAL A 11 -12.56 6.66 6.01
C VAL A 11 -13.27 5.36 5.65
N VAL A 12 -12.83 4.67 4.59
CA VAL A 12 -13.53 3.51 4.04
C VAL A 12 -13.50 2.32 4.96
N GLU A 13 -14.63 1.70 5.30
CA GLU A 13 -14.72 0.53 6.19
C GLU A 13 -14.47 -0.81 5.49
N SER A 14 -15.01 -1.02 4.29
CA SER A 14 -14.93 -2.33 3.63
C SER A 14 -13.50 -2.70 3.19
N PRO A 15 -13.05 -3.96 3.36
CA PRO A 15 -11.69 -4.38 3.03
C PRO A 15 -11.41 -4.34 1.52
N VAL A 16 -12.43 -4.63 0.69
CA VAL A 16 -12.32 -4.55 -0.78
C VAL A 16 -12.11 -3.11 -1.24
N LEU A 17 -12.95 -2.18 -0.77
CA LEU A 17 -12.80 -0.77 -1.15
C LEU A 17 -11.51 -0.17 -0.57
N PHE A 18 -11.09 -0.61 0.61
CA PHE A 18 -9.78 -0.24 1.17
C PHE A 18 -8.66 -0.65 0.21
N TYR A 19 -8.63 -1.90 -0.27
CA TYR A 19 -7.64 -2.36 -1.25
C TYR A 19 -7.66 -1.53 -2.53
N VAL A 20 -8.84 -1.29 -3.10
CA VAL A 20 -8.99 -0.51 -4.34
C VAL A 20 -8.43 0.90 -4.16
N LEU A 21 -8.79 1.59 -3.08
CA LEU A 21 -8.28 2.94 -2.82
C LEU A 21 -6.79 2.93 -2.46
N PHE A 22 -6.31 1.88 -1.80
CA PHE A 22 -4.91 1.69 -1.46
C PHE A 22 -4.03 1.50 -2.71
N GLU A 23 -4.52 0.83 -3.75
CA GLU A 23 -3.84 0.73 -5.05
C GLU A 23 -4.01 1.98 -5.89
N LEU A 24 -5.22 2.54 -5.94
CA LEU A 24 -5.49 3.79 -6.65
C LEU A 24 -4.64 4.93 -6.09
N SER A 25 -4.28 4.88 -4.82
CA SER A 25 -3.38 5.78 -4.13
C SER A 25 -2.00 5.92 -4.82
N VAL A 26 -1.48 4.84 -5.39
CA VAL A 26 -0.14 4.82 -6.00
C VAL A 26 -0.10 5.64 -7.30
N ILE A 27 -1.21 5.67 -8.05
CA ILE A 27 -1.30 6.33 -9.36
C ILE A 27 -1.07 7.86 -9.27
N PRO A 28 -1.78 8.63 -8.43
CA PRO A 28 -1.51 10.05 -8.22
C PRO A 28 -0.08 10.34 -7.77
N LEU A 29 0.53 9.42 -7.02
CA LEU A 29 1.86 9.57 -6.47
C LEU A 29 2.94 9.37 -7.55
N GLY A 30 2.78 8.35 -8.40
CA GLY A 30 3.60 8.20 -9.60
C GLY A 30 3.40 9.33 -10.62
N TYR A 31 2.17 9.82 -10.78
CA TYR A 31 1.90 11.01 -11.60
C TYR A 31 2.69 12.24 -11.12
N LEU A 32 2.73 12.47 -9.80
CA LEU A 32 3.48 13.58 -9.23
C LEU A 32 4.98 13.45 -9.54
N LEU A 33 5.56 12.25 -9.40
CA LEU A 33 6.97 11.98 -9.72
C LEU A 33 7.30 12.25 -11.18
N VAL A 34 6.45 11.80 -12.12
CA VAL A 34 6.73 11.94 -13.56
C VAL A 34 6.58 13.38 -14.02
N VAL A 35 5.52 14.07 -13.60
CA VAL A 35 5.21 15.42 -14.10
C VAL A 35 6.07 16.48 -13.43
N HIS A 36 6.29 16.36 -12.13
CA HIS A 36 6.94 17.41 -11.33
C HIS A 36 8.35 17.03 -10.85
N GLY A 37 8.87 15.86 -11.22
CA GLY A 37 10.26 15.50 -10.90
C GLY A 37 11.25 16.25 -11.81
N ASP A 38 12.34 16.76 -11.25
CA ASP A 38 13.27 17.65 -11.97
C ASP A 38 14.30 16.90 -12.83
N TYR A 39 14.60 15.65 -12.48
CA TYR A 39 15.71 14.88 -13.05
C TYR A 39 15.24 13.82 -14.05
N PRO A 40 16.10 13.41 -15.01
CA PRO A 40 15.75 12.40 -16.02
C PRO A 40 15.50 11.01 -15.42
N GLU A 41 16.14 10.69 -14.28
CA GLU A 41 15.99 9.40 -13.59
C GLU A 41 14.60 9.20 -12.95
N ARG A 42 13.72 10.22 -12.96
CA ARG A 42 12.34 10.13 -12.44
C ARG A 42 11.51 9.00 -13.05
N LEU A 43 11.72 8.68 -14.32
CA LEU A 43 11.03 7.57 -14.98
C LEU A 43 11.44 6.22 -14.38
N LEU A 44 12.73 6.07 -14.08
CA LEU A 44 13.26 4.89 -13.40
C LEU A 44 12.77 4.84 -11.95
N ALA A 45 12.80 5.94 -11.20
CA ALA A 45 12.24 5.94 -9.85
C ALA A 45 10.75 5.57 -9.82
N THR A 46 9.98 6.07 -10.79
CA THR A 46 8.55 5.77 -10.93
C THR A 46 8.31 4.30 -11.29
N SER A 47 9.13 3.70 -12.16
CA SER A 47 9.00 2.28 -12.47
C SER A 47 9.31 1.39 -11.27
N TYR A 48 10.33 1.73 -10.46
CA TYR A 48 10.60 1.04 -9.21
C TYR A 48 9.43 1.16 -8.23
N LEU A 49 8.83 2.35 -8.10
CA LEU A 49 7.66 2.56 -7.24
C LEU A 49 6.49 1.65 -7.62
N TYR A 50 6.11 1.64 -8.91
CA TYR A 50 5.02 0.77 -9.35
C TYR A 50 5.36 -0.72 -9.23
N LEU A 51 6.56 -1.14 -9.64
CA LEU A 51 6.93 -2.56 -9.59
C LEU A 51 6.95 -3.11 -8.16
N TYR A 52 7.56 -2.40 -7.22
CA TYR A 52 7.65 -2.85 -5.83
C TYR A 52 6.26 -2.90 -5.19
N THR A 53 5.46 -1.84 -5.35
CA THR A 53 4.14 -1.77 -4.73
C THR A 53 3.14 -2.73 -5.36
N PHE A 54 3.18 -2.90 -6.68
CA PHE A 54 2.33 -3.85 -7.40
C PHE A 54 2.63 -5.30 -7.02
N LEU A 55 3.91 -5.68 -6.88
CA LEU A 55 4.30 -7.02 -6.44
C LEU A 55 3.74 -7.35 -5.04
N GLY A 56 3.69 -6.38 -4.13
CA GLY A 56 3.01 -6.53 -2.85
C GLY A 56 1.48 -6.58 -2.98
N SER A 57 0.90 -5.83 -3.92
CA SER A 57 -0.56 -5.73 -4.07
C SER A 57 -1.26 -7.01 -4.54
N VAL A 58 -0.61 -7.82 -5.37
CA VAL A 58 -1.22 -9.05 -5.93
C VAL A 58 -1.56 -10.07 -4.83
N PRO A 59 -0.64 -10.45 -3.93
CA PRO A 59 -0.98 -11.34 -2.82
C PRO A 59 -2.02 -10.73 -1.87
N MET A 60 -2.00 -9.40 -1.68
CA MET A 60 -3.02 -8.71 -0.89
C MET A 60 -4.41 -8.85 -1.51
N PHE A 61 -4.54 -8.73 -2.83
CA PHE A 61 -5.83 -8.87 -3.52
C PHE A 61 -6.45 -10.24 -3.28
N VAL A 62 -5.67 -11.30 -3.42
CA VAL A 62 -6.12 -12.68 -3.15
C VAL A 62 -6.58 -12.80 -1.70
N ALA A 63 -5.81 -12.25 -0.75
CA ALA A 63 -6.18 -12.29 0.66
C ALA A 63 -7.50 -11.54 0.95
N VAL A 64 -7.71 -10.36 0.38
CA VAL A 64 -8.97 -9.59 0.54
C VAL A 64 -10.19 -10.37 0.06
N LEU A 65 -10.07 -11.14 -1.03
CA LEU A 65 -11.19 -11.94 -1.56
C LEU A 65 -11.47 -13.19 -0.73
N VAL A 66 -10.44 -13.80 -0.17
CA VAL A 66 -10.55 -15.07 0.58
C VAL A 66 -10.94 -14.84 2.05
N LEU A 67 -10.53 -13.73 2.67
CA LEU A 67 -10.87 -13.38 4.05
C LEU A 67 -12.36 -13.51 4.40
N PRO A 68 -13.32 -12.94 3.65
CA PRO A 68 -14.74 -13.07 3.99
C PRO A 68 -15.21 -14.52 3.93
N ILE A 69 -14.66 -15.32 3.00
CA ILE A 69 -14.98 -16.74 2.86
C ILE A 69 -14.47 -17.51 4.08
N CYS A 70 -13.20 -17.31 4.46
CA CYS A 70 -12.60 -17.94 5.64
C CYS A 70 -13.31 -17.53 6.94
N SER A 71 -13.69 -16.26 7.11
CA SER A 71 -14.39 -15.80 8.31
C SER A 71 -15.73 -16.49 8.54
N VAL A 72 -16.43 -16.87 7.47
CA VAL A 72 -17.67 -17.67 7.55
C VAL A 72 -17.38 -19.11 8.00
N PHE A 73 -16.24 -19.66 7.62
CA PHE A 73 -15.81 -21.01 8.01
C PHE A 73 -15.21 -21.08 9.42
N GLU A 74 -14.49 -20.03 9.86
CA GLU A 74 -13.86 -19.95 11.19
C GLU A 74 -14.89 -19.77 12.33
N LEU A 75 -16.09 -19.22 12.03
CA LEU A 75 -17.24 -19.22 12.95
C LEU A 75 -17.67 -20.64 13.41
N HIS A 76 -17.21 -21.69 12.72
CA HIS A 76 -17.48 -23.09 13.06
C HIS A 76 -16.29 -23.88 13.63
N GLY A 77 -15.23 -23.19 14.04
CA GLY A 77 -14.21 -23.77 14.90
C GLY A 77 -12.79 -23.64 14.37
N VAL A 78 -11.88 -23.52 15.34
CA VAL A 78 -10.43 -23.33 15.23
C VAL A 78 -10.02 -21.90 14.93
N GLY A 79 -9.94 -21.12 16.02
CA GLY A 79 -9.10 -19.93 16.06
C GLY A 79 -7.69 -20.30 15.64
N SER A 80 -7.31 -19.87 14.44
CA SER A 80 -6.00 -20.11 13.89
C SER A 80 -5.67 -18.95 12.98
N TYR A 81 -4.51 -18.33 13.22
CA TYR A 81 -3.93 -17.32 12.35
C TYR A 81 -3.88 -17.90 10.94
N SER A 82 -4.85 -17.53 10.09
CA SER A 82 -4.94 -18.13 8.77
C SER A 82 -3.70 -17.71 7.98
N PRO A 83 -3.10 -18.60 7.18
CA PRO A 83 -1.98 -18.26 6.30
C PRO A 83 -2.34 -17.12 5.33
N ILE A 84 -3.63 -16.84 5.15
CA ILE A 84 -4.15 -15.69 4.41
C ILE A 84 -3.76 -14.37 5.07
N ILE A 85 -3.85 -14.28 6.40
CA ILE A 85 -3.52 -13.06 7.15
C ILE A 85 -2.01 -12.80 7.09
N SER A 86 -1.17 -13.83 7.16
CA SER A 86 0.28 -13.66 7.01
C SER A 86 0.67 -13.18 5.61
N VAL A 87 -0.01 -13.65 4.56
CA VAL A 87 0.15 -13.16 3.19
C VAL A 87 -0.28 -11.69 3.08
N PHE A 88 -1.40 -11.31 3.69
CA PHE A 88 -1.86 -9.92 3.73
C PHE A 88 -0.87 -9.00 4.45
N LEU A 89 -0.35 -9.44 5.60
CA LEU A 89 0.67 -8.70 6.35
C LEU A 89 1.92 -8.53 5.51
N LEU A 90 2.45 -9.60 4.93
CA LEU A 90 3.67 -9.55 4.12
C LEU A 90 3.54 -8.62 2.91
N ALA A 91 2.35 -8.55 2.30
CA ALA A 91 2.04 -7.58 1.26
C ALA A 91 2.10 -6.12 1.74
N LEU A 92 1.52 -5.82 2.91
CA LEU A 92 1.60 -4.49 3.53
C LEU A 92 3.04 -4.10 3.89
N LEU A 93 3.86 -5.08 4.28
CA LEU A 93 5.28 -4.92 4.57
C LEU A 93 6.14 -4.58 3.34
N VAL A 94 5.59 -4.64 2.12
CA VAL A 94 6.27 -4.15 0.90
C VAL A 94 6.04 -2.65 0.71
N LYS A 95 4.81 -2.20 0.98
CA LYS A 95 4.43 -0.78 0.93
C LYS A 95 4.89 0.00 2.17
N LEU A 96 5.09 -0.69 3.30
CA LEU A 96 6.00 -0.22 4.33
C LEU A 96 7.43 -0.54 3.86
N PRO A 97 8.36 0.41 3.85
CA PRO A 97 9.71 0.18 3.35
C PRO A 97 10.54 -0.65 4.36
N ILE A 98 10.24 -1.96 4.50
CA ILE A 98 11.05 -2.85 5.32
C ILE A 98 12.40 -3.11 4.67
N PHE A 99 13.38 -3.42 5.53
CA PHE A 99 14.72 -3.79 5.12
C PHE A 99 14.67 -4.83 3.99
N SER A 100 15.45 -4.63 2.92
CA SER A 100 15.39 -5.27 1.58
C SER A 100 14.39 -4.71 0.54
N LEU A 101 13.17 -4.31 0.94
CA LEU A 101 12.12 -3.84 0.00
C LEU A 101 11.98 -2.32 -0.07
N HIS A 102 12.79 -1.57 0.68
CA HIS A 102 12.72 -0.12 0.78
C HIS A 102 13.24 0.65 -0.44
N MET A 103 13.90 0.02 -1.42
CA MET A 103 14.64 0.75 -2.48
C MET A 103 13.80 1.69 -3.35
N TRP A 104 12.49 1.46 -3.44
CA TRP A 104 11.58 2.37 -4.13
C TRP A 104 11.46 3.73 -3.41
N LEU A 105 11.60 3.76 -2.08
CA LEU A 105 11.37 4.94 -1.25
C LEU A 105 12.52 5.97 -1.34
N PRO A 106 13.82 5.62 -1.14
CA PRO A 106 14.92 6.56 -1.35
C PRO A 106 14.98 7.11 -2.77
N LYS A 107 14.69 6.26 -3.77
CA LYS A 107 14.64 6.68 -5.19
C LYS A 107 13.47 7.62 -5.47
N ALA A 108 12.30 7.37 -4.89
CA ALA A 108 11.17 8.28 -5.05
C ALA A 108 11.44 9.63 -4.39
N HIS A 109 12.03 9.65 -3.19
CA HIS A 109 12.37 10.90 -2.50
C HIS A 109 13.40 11.75 -3.24
N SER A 110 14.48 11.15 -3.75
CA SER A 110 15.55 11.91 -4.42
C SER A 110 15.10 12.56 -5.72
N GLN A 111 14.10 11.99 -6.39
CA GLN A 111 13.61 12.44 -7.70
C GLN A 111 12.33 13.28 -7.61
N SER A 112 11.68 13.32 -6.44
CA SER A 112 10.45 14.09 -6.22
C SER A 112 10.73 15.56 -5.90
N PRO A 113 9.85 16.49 -6.31
CA PRO A 113 9.89 17.86 -5.83
C PRO A 113 9.59 17.92 -4.33
N VAL A 114 9.89 19.05 -3.67
CA VAL A 114 9.68 19.23 -2.22
C VAL A 114 8.26 18.86 -1.76
N LEU A 115 7.23 19.25 -2.51
CA LEU A 115 5.85 18.88 -2.18
C LEU A 115 5.58 17.37 -2.33
N GLY A 116 6.22 16.73 -3.31
CA GLY A 116 6.13 15.30 -3.54
C GLY A 116 6.75 14.50 -2.40
N SER A 117 7.96 14.87 -2.00
CA SER A 117 8.66 14.21 -0.89
C SER A 117 7.90 14.34 0.42
N VAL A 118 7.32 15.51 0.71
CA VAL A 118 6.47 15.72 1.90
C VAL A 118 5.22 14.84 1.84
N LEU A 119 4.53 14.75 0.71
CA LEU A 119 3.35 13.87 0.56
C LEU A 119 3.70 12.39 0.75
N LEU A 120 4.84 11.96 0.20
CA LEU A 120 5.31 10.59 0.29
C LEU A 120 5.61 10.19 1.74
N ALA A 121 6.33 11.05 2.47
CA ALA A 121 6.61 10.84 3.88
C ALA A 121 5.35 10.93 4.76
N ALA A 122 4.47 11.90 4.50
CA ALA A 122 3.35 12.19 5.39
C ALA A 122 2.14 11.27 5.20
N LEU A 123 1.85 10.81 3.98
CA LEU A 123 0.63 10.07 3.67
C LEU A 123 0.89 8.63 3.26
N ALA A 124 1.86 8.36 2.37
CA ALA A 124 2.07 7.00 1.87
C ALA A 124 2.49 6.03 2.97
N LEU A 125 3.40 6.46 3.87
CA LEU A 125 3.82 5.66 5.02
C LEU A 125 2.69 5.45 6.03
N LYS A 126 1.88 6.48 6.29
CA LYS A 126 0.74 6.40 7.22
C LYS A 126 -0.39 5.51 6.68
N LEU A 127 -0.57 5.47 5.36
CA LEU A 127 -1.52 4.57 4.73
C LEU A 127 -1.16 3.10 4.94
N ALA A 128 0.12 2.78 4.76
CA ALA A 128 0.57 1.40 4.92
C ALA A 128 0.55 0.96 6.40
N SER A 129 0.87 1.86 7.35
CA SER A 129 0.72 1.56 8.78
C SER A 129 -0.75 1.45 9.22
N TYR A 130 -1.66 2.26 8.65
CA TYR A 130 -3.09 2.12 8.89
C TYR A 130 -3.64 0.78 8.36
N GLY A 131 -3.14 0.32 7.21
CA GLY A 131 -3.43 -1.02 6.70
C GLY A 131 -3.02 -2.12 7.70
N LEU A 132 -1.83 -2.03 8.30
CA LEU A 132 -1.41 -2.98 9.32
C LEU A 132 -2.33 -2.94 10.54
N PHE A 133 -2.65 -1.75 11.03
CA PHE A 133 -3.52 -1.58 12.19
C PHE A 133 -4.88 -2.26 11.97
N ARG A 134 -5.47 -2.12 10.78
CA ARG A 134 -6.73 -2.79 10.44
C ARG A 134 -6.66 -4.30 10.54
N VAL A 135 -5.64 -4.89 9.93
CA VAL A 135 -5.48 -6.35 9.91
C VAL A 135 -5.27 -6.89 11.31
N LEU A 136 -4.46 -6.19 12.11
CA LEU A 136 -4.22 -6.53 13.51
C LEU A 136 -5.46 -6.36 14.39
N SER A 137 -6.32 -5.38 14.10
CA SER A 137 -7.58 -5.20 14.82
C SER A 137 -8.67 -6.21 14.43
N SER A 138 -8.55 -6.82 13.26
CA SER A 138 -9.47 -7.87 12.79
C SER A 138 -9.02 -9.29 13.15
N LEU A 139 -7.81 -9.42 13.70
CA LEU A 139 -7.28 -10.63 14.33
C LEU A 139 -7.80 -10.76 15.76
#